data_AF-A0A6M1ZG00-F1
#
_entry.id   AF-A0A6M1ZG00-F1
#
_cell.length_a   1.000
_cell.length_b   1.000
_cell.length_c   1.000
_cell.angle_alpha   90.00
_cell.angle_beta   90.00
_cell.angle_gamma   90.00
#
_symmetry.space_group_name_H-M   'P 1'
#
loop_
_entity.id
_entity.type
_entity.pdbx_description
1 polymer ?
#
loop_
_entity_poly.entity_id
_entity_poly.type
_entity_poly.pdbx_seq_one_letter_code
_entity_poly.pdbx_strand_id
1 'polypeptide(L)' 'VLTDAACEAKTDYLLDFKANLIMGHMIPGGTGYKEFDKRIKKYMDKEGEEELEFAFAD' A
#
# COMPACT_ATOMS: atom_id res chain seq x y z
N VAL A 1 -16.44 -13.88 -2.01
CA VAL A 1 -15.34 -13.05 -1.44
C VAL A 1 -13.96 -13.68 -1.61
N LEU A 2 -13.64 -14.84 -1.00
CA LEU A 2 -12.30 -15.43 -1.14
C LEU A 2 -12.02 -15.93 -2.57
N THR A 3 -13.00 -16.59 -3.19
CA THR A 3 -12.91 -17.06 -4.58
C THR A 3 -12.70 -15.89 -5.55
N ASP A 4 -13.46 -14.82 -5.38
CA ASP A 4 -13.39 -13.65 -6.27
C ASP A 4 -12.06 -12.91 -6.10
N ALA A 5 -11.57 -12.77 -4.86
CA ALA A 5 -10.26 -12.20 -4.59
C ALA A 5 -9.12 -13.03 -5.20
N ALA A 6 -9.23 -14.37 -5.18
CA ALA A 6 -8.25 -15.25 -5.80
C ALA A 6 -8.28 -15.16 -7.33
N CYS A 7 -9.47 -15.14 -7.94
CA CYS A 7 -9.63 -15.02 -9.39
C CYS A 7 -9.13 -13.67 -9.92
N GLU A 8 -9.37 -12.58 -9.19
CA GLU A 8 -8.97 -11.22 -9.57
C GLU A 8 -7.55 -10.84 -9.13
N ALA A 9 -6.80 -11.77 -8.50
CA ALA A 9 -5.48 -11.52 -7.93
C ALA A 9 -5.44 -10.26 -7.03
N LYS A 10 -6.48 -10.07 -6.20
CA LYS A 10 -6.61 -8.88 -5.34
C LYS A 10 -5.50 -8.84 -4.29
N THR A 11 -4.86 -7.68 -4.18
CA THR A 11 -3.86 -7.42 -3.14
C THR A 11 -4.46 -6.53 -2.06
N ASP A 12 -4.27 -6.93 -0.79
CA ASP A 12 -4.65 -6.13 0.38
C ASP A 12 -3.46 -5.28 0.84
N TYR A 13 -3.62 -3.96 0.78
CA TYR A 13 -2.58 -2.99 1.15
C TYR A 13 -2.60 -2.63 2.65
N LEU A 14 -3.40 -3.32 3.46
CA LEU A 14 -3.53 -3.13 4.91
C LEU A 14 -3.80 -1.66 5.27
N LEU A 15 -4.71 -1.01 4.54
CA LEU A 15 -5.11 0.37 4.81
C LEU A 15 -6.16 0.47 5.92
N ASP A 16 -6.85 -0.63 6.19
CA ASP A 16 -7.96 -0.69 7.14
C ASP A 16 -7.54 -1.09 8.55
N PHE A 17 -8.25 -0.58 9.56
CA PHE A 17 -8.07 -0.95 10.96
C PHE A 17 -8.19 -2.46 11.20
N LYS A 18 -9.23 -3.07 10.63
CA LYS A 18 -9.54 -4.48 10.86
C LYS A 18 -8.48 -5.41 10.26
N ALA A 19 -8.02 -5.11 9.05
CA ALA A 19 -7.00 -5.89 8.38
C ALA A 19 -5.67 -5.85 9.15
N ASN A 20 -5.23 -4.66 9.59
CA ASN A 20 -4.02 -4.54 10.43
C ASN A 20 -4.16 -5.29 11.76
N LEU A 21 -5.33 -5.23 12.40
CA LEU A 21 -5.58 -5.96 13.64
C LEU A 21 -5.48 -7.48 13.45
N ILE A 22 -6.11 -8.02 12.40
CA ILE A 22 -6.08 -9.46 12.10
C ILE A 22 -4.66 -9.93 11.79
N MET A 23 -3.87 -9.11 11.10
CA MET A 23 -2.48 -9.40 10.75
C MET A 23 -1.49 -9.18 11.91
N GLY A 24 -1.92 -8.58 13.02
CA GLY A 24 -1.06 -8.26 14.16
C GLY A 24 -0.15 -7.04 13.95
N HIS A 25 -0.48 -6.17 13.01
CA HIS A 25 0.22 -4.90 12.78
C HIS A 25 -0.35 -3.76 13.64
N MET A 26 0.44 -2.70 13.84
CA MET A 26 -0.08 -1.46 14.43
C MET A 26 -1.18 -0.89 13.54
N ILE A 27 -2.34 -0.61 14.15
CA ILE A 27 -3.49 -0.04 13.46
C ILE A 27 -3.19 1.38 12.96
N PRO A 28 -3.85 1.84 11.87
CA PRO A 28 -3.67 3.16 11.29
C PRO A 28 -4.37 4.26 12.11
N GLY A 29 -4.10 4.31 13.41
CA GLY A 29 -4.70 5.26 14.35
C GLY A 29 -4.00 5.27 15.70
N GLY A 30 -4.32 6.27 16.52
CA GLY A 30 -3.68 6.46 17.82
C GLY A 30 -2.15 6.56 17.71
N THR A 31 -1.43 5.76 18.50
CA THR A 31 0.04 5.69 18.47
C THR A 31 0.59 5.10 17.16
N GLY A 32 -0.18 4.28 16.46
CA GLY A 32 0.19 3.69 15.17
C GLY A 32 0.09 4.63 13.97
N TYR A 33 -0.58 5.79 14.14
CA TYR A 33 -0.80 6.74 13.02
C TYR A 33 0.49 7.27 12.41
N LYS A 34 1.51 7.58 13.23
CA LYS A 34 2.79 8.11 12.70
C LYS A 34 3.51 7.13 11.80
N GLU A 35 3.44 5.84 12.11
CA GLU A 35 4.07 4.79 11.31
C GLU A 35 3.29 4.54 10.03
N PHE A 36 1.95 4.54 10.13
CA PHE A 36 1.08 4.46 8.97
C PHE A 36 1.28 5.62 7.99
N ASP A 37 1.30 6.87 8.46
CA ASP A 37 1.53 8.07 7.64
C ASP A 37 2.88 8.02 6.90
N LYS A 38 3.95 7.59 7.59
CA LYS A 38 5.26 7.35 6.97
C LYS A 38 5.21 6.28 5.89
N ARG A 39 4.49 5.18 6.13
CA ARG A 39 4.32 4.08 5.19
C ARG A 39 3.62 4.56 3.93
N ILE A 40 2.53 5.32 4.07
CA ILE A 40 1.78 5.88 2.93
C ILE A 40 2.64 6.86 2.13
N LYS A 41 3.35 7.79 2.78
CA LYS A 41 4.25 8.73 2.10
C LYS A 41 5.32 8.03 1.28
N LYS A 42 5.95 6.98 1.82
CA LYS A 42 6.93 6.17 1.07
C LYS A 42 6.34 5.54 -0.20
N TYR A 43 5.07 5.17 -0.20
CA TYR A 43 4.40 4.64 -1.40
C TYR A 43 4.09 5.75 -2.41
N MET A 44 3.65 6.92 -1.97
CA MET A 44 3.40 8.07 -2.85
C MET A 44 4.69 8.60 -3.48
N ASP A 45 5.77 8.66 -2.72
CA ASP A 45 7.07 9.13 -3.23
C ASP A 45 7.66 8.15 -4.25
N LYS A 46 7.34 6.86 -4.13
CA LYS A 46 7.77 5.83 -5.10
C LYS A 46 7.09 5.94 -6.45
N GLU A 47 5.81 6.32 -6.49
CA GLU A 47 5.10 6.55 -7.76
C GLU A 47 5.68 7.73 -8.53
N GLY A 48 6.31 8.70 -7.86
CA GLY A 48 7.00 9.83 -8.48
C GLY A 48 8.34 9.51 -9.14
N GLU A 49 8.96 8.35 -8.83
CA GLU A 49 10.24 7.93 -9.43
C GLU A 49 10.06 7.06 -10.69
N GLU A 50 8.87 6.52 -10.96
CA GLU A 50 8.62 5.65 -12.12
C GLU A 50 8.26 6.41 -13.41
N GLU A 51 8.12 7.74 -13.39
CA GLU A 51 7.84 8.55 -14.58
C GLU A 51 9.13 9.13 -15.19
N LEU A 52 9.47 8.63 -16.40
CA LEU A 52 10.33 9.19 -17.46
C LEU A 52 11.78 8.68 -17.61
N GLU A 53 11.93 7.46 -18.14
CA GLU A 53 12.93 7.19 -19.18
C GLU A 53 12.25 6.68 -20.45
N PHE A 54 11.71 7.59 -21.27
CA PHE A 54 11.46 7.31 -22.69
C PHE A 54 12.68 7.74 -23.49
N ALA A 55 13.67 6.85 -23.61
CA ALA A 55 14.76 7.04 -24.57
C ALA A 55 14.27 6.62 -25.98
N PHE A 56 13.67 7.56 -26.72
CA PHE A 56 13.67 7.49 -28.18
C PHE A 56 14.93 8.21 -28.67
N ALA A 57 16.03 7.46 -28.81
CA ALA A 57 17.15 7.88 -29.64
C ALA A 57 16.98 7.22 -31.02
N ASP A 58 17.16 8.01 -32.08
CA ASP A 58 16.91 7.73 -33.51
C ASP A 58 17.41 6.37 -34.03
#